data_AF-A0ABD4VN34-F1
#
_entry.id   AF-A0ABD4VN34-F1
#
_cell.length_a   1.000
_cell.length_b   1.000
_cell.length_c   1.000
_cell.angle_alpha   90.00
_cell.angle_beta   90.00
_cell.angle_gamma   90.00
#
_symmetry.space_group_name_H-M   'P 1'
#
loop_
_entity.id
_entity.type
_entity.pdbx_description
1 polymer ?
#
loop_
_entity_poly.entity_id
_entity_poly.type
_entity_poly.pdbx_seq_one_letter_code
_entity_poly.pdbx_strand_id
1 'polypeptide(L)'
;LLGLIPIFLGLKVLLLGDSDGEAIAKDGLRKDNKNLIFLVAMITFASCGADNIGVFVPYFTTLNLANLIVTLLTFLVMIYLLVFSAQKLAQVPSVGETLEKYSRWFIAVVYLGLGMYILIENNSFDMLWAV
;
A
#
# COMPACT_ATOMS: atom_id res chain seq x y z
N LEU A 1 13.64 10.88 3.95
CA LEU A 1 14.19 9.68 3.26
C LEU A 1 13.16 8.58 2.95
N LEU A 2 12.09 8.40 3.75
CA LEU A 2 11.06 7.36 3.51
C LEU A 2 10.37 7.47 2.13
N GLY A 3 10.26 8.67 1.55
CA GLY A 3 9.70 8.90 0.20
C GLY A 3 10.54 8.32 -0.96
N LEU A 4 11.80 7.94 -0.73
CA LEU A 4 12.63 7.29 -1.76
C LEU A 4 12.14 5.87 -2.09
N ILE A 5 11.54 5.17 -1.12
CA ILE A 5 10.99 3.82 -1.31
C ILE A 5 9.84 3.82 -2.33
N PRO A 6 8.78 4.64 -2.17
CA PRO A 6 7.73 4.73 -3.17
C PRO A 6 8.23 5.29 -4.51
N ILE A 7 9.20 6.22 -4.55
CA ILE A 7 9.82 6.66 -5.82
C ILE A 7 10.50 5.49 -6.53
N PHE A 8 11.30 4.71 -5.81
CA PHE A 8 11.98 3.54 -6.36
C PHE A 8 10.96 2.50 -6.87
N LEU A 9 9.90 2.22 -6.10
CA LEU A 9 8.84 1.29 -6.51
C LEU A 9 8.10 1.80 -7.76
N GLY A 10 7.75 3.09 -7.80
CA GLY A 10 7.09 3.70 -8.97
C GLY A 10 7.97 3.65 -10.23
N LEU A 11 9.27 3.94 -10.09
CA LEU A 11 10.22 3.84 -11.20
C LEU A 11 10.47 2.39 -11.63
N LYS A 12 10.54 1.45 -10.67
CA LYS A 12 10.65 0.01 -10.94
C LYS A 12 9.45 -0.47 -11.77
N VAL A 13 8.23 -0.12 -11.38
CA VAL A 13 6.99 -0.46 -12.10
C VAL A 13 6.98 0.15 -13.51
N LEU A 14 7.49 1.37 -13.67
CA LEU A 14 7.58 2.03 -14.97
C LEU A 14 8.61 1.36 -15.90
N LEU A 15 9.78 0.97 -15.38
CA LEU A 15 10.89 0.43 -16.19
C LEU A 15 10.83 -1.09 -16.40
N LEU A 16 10.57 -1.86 -15.35
CA LEU A 16 10.60 -3.33 -15.37
C LEU A 16 9.22 -3.96 -15.60
N GLY A 17 8.15 -3.19 -15.42
CA GLY A 17 6.78 -3.70 -15.53
C GLY A 17 6.33 -4.47 -14.29
N ASP A 18 5.02 -4.71 -14.19
CA ASP A 18 4.38 -5.37 -13.04
C ASP A 18 4.66 -6.90 -12.97
N SER A 19 5.58 -7.39 -13.80
CA SER A 19 5.84 -8.81 -13.97
C SER A 19 6.36 -9.49 -12.71
N ASP A 20 7.06 -8.77 -11.83
CA ASP A 20 7.61 -9.37 -10.61
C ASP A 20 6.51 -9.63 -9.56
N GLY A 21 5.60 -8.67 -9.34
CA GLY A 21 4.52 -8.82 -8.36
C GLY A 21 3.50 -9.86 -8.81
N GLU A 22 3.13 -9.83 -10.09
CA GLU A 22 2.21 -10.79 -10.68
C GLU A 22 2.84 -12.20 -10.81
N ALA A 23 4.14 -12.31 -11.11
CA ALA A 23 4.84 -13.61 -11.13
C ALA A 23 5.01 -14.18 -9.72
N ILE A 24 5.34 -13.38 -8.71
CA ILE A 24 5.42 -13.83 -7.30
C ILE A 24 4.03 -14.26 -6.81
N ALA A 25 2.97 -13.53 -7.16
CA ALA A 25 1.60 -13.92 -6.86
C ALA A 25 1.18 -15.20 -7.59
N LYS A 26 1.48 -15.34 -8.88
CA LYS A 26 1.19 -16.54 -9.70
C LYS A 26 2.00 -17.77 -9.28
N ASP A 27 3.24 -17.60 -8.87
CA ASP A 27 4.09 -18.70 -8.38
C ASP A 27 3.70 -19.13 -6.96
N GLY A 28 3.25 -18.16 -6.13
CA GLY A 28 2.59 -18.43 -4.84
C GLY A 28 1.24 -19.15 -5.00
N LEU A 29 0.44 -18.79 -6.01
CA LEU A 29 -0.82 -19.46 -6.40
C LEU A 29 -0.62 -20.93 -6.78
N ARG A 30 0.57 -21.32 -7.26
CA ARG A 30 0.90 -22.71 -7.60
C ARG A 30 1.35 -23.56 -6.41
N LYS A 31 1.69 -22.95 -5.26
CA LYS A 31 2.40 -23.62 -4.16
C LYS A 31 1.67 -23.46 -2.82
N ASP A 32 0.67 -24.30 -2.62
CA ASP A 32 -0.01 -24.60 -1.34
C ASP A 32 -0.69 -23.39 -0.67
N ASN A 33 -2.03 -23.40 -0.57
CA ASN A 33 -2.87 -22.26 -0.17
C ASN A 33 -2.48 -21.60 1.17
N LYS A 34 -1.81 -22.33 2.08
CA LYS A 34 -1.34 -21.81 3.37
C LYS A 34 -0.20 -20.80 3.22
N ASN A 35 0.66 -20.98 2.22
CA ASN A 35 1.77 -20.06 1.96
C ASN A 35 1.27 -18.75 1.35
N LEU A 36 0.14 -18.78 0.66
CA LEU A 36 -0.39 -17.63 -0.06
C LEU A 36 -0.95 -16.56 0.89
N ILE A 37 -1.75 -16.98 1.88
CA ILE A 37 -2.25 -16.08 2.93
C ILE A 37 -1.07 -15.46 3.69
N PHE A 38 -0.08 -16.28 4.04
CA PHE A 38 1.12 -15.81 4.73
C PHE A 38 1.97 -14.86 3.88
N LEU A 39 2.17 -15.17 2.59
CA LEU A 39 2.90 -14.35 1.65
C LEU A 39 2.21 -12.99 1.45
N VAL A 40 0.90 -12.98 1.22
CA VAL A 40 0.12 -11.75 1.05
C VAL A 40 0.13 -10.93 2.34
N ALA A 41 0.00 -11.56 3.51
CA ALA A 41 0.11 -10.88 4.79
C ALA A 41 1.51 -10.26 4.99
N MET A 42 2.58 -11.00 4.68
CA MET A 42 3.96 -10.51 4.76
C MET A 42 4.22 -9.34 3.80
N ILE A 43 3.78 -9.44 2.54
CA ILE A 43 3.93 -8.35 1.56
C ILE A 43 3.16 -7.11 2.03
N THR A 44 1.94 -7.29 2.53
CA THR A 44 1.11 -6.18 3.04
C THR A 44 1.76 -5.52 4.25
N PHE A 45 2.28 -6.31 5.20
CA PHE A 45 2.97 -5.80 6.37
C PHE A 45 4.27 -5.08 6.00
N ALA A 46 5.07 -5.65 5.09
CA ALA A 46 6.31 -5.03 4.64
C ALA A 46 6.07 -3.73 3.84
N SER A 47 5.02 -3.69 3.03
CA SER A 47 4.73 -2.55 2.14
C SER A 47 4.03 -1.39 2.86
N CYS A 48 3.06 -1.70 3.74
CA CYS A 48 2.19 -0.69 4.36
C CYS A 48 2.33 -0.60 5.89
N GLY A 49 3.06 -1.53 6.52
CA GLY A 49 3.12 -1.62 7.99
C GLY A 49 3.84 -0.43 8.63
N ALA A 50 4.93 0.04 8.03
CA ALA A 50 5.76 1.11 8.60
C ALA A 50 5.00 2.44 8.73
N ASP A 51 4.26 2.84 7.69
CA ASP A 51 3.46 4.08 7.67
C ASP A 51 2.31 4.02 8.69
N ASN A 52 1.55 2.92 8.67
CA ASN A 52 0.45 2.71 9.60
C ASN A 52 0.91 2.65 11.06
N ILE A 53 2.03 1.98 11.36
CA ILE A 53 2.59 1.93 12.72
C ILE A 53 3.03 3.32 13.17
N GLY A 54 3.72 4.07 12.31
CA GLY A 54 4.24 5.41 12.63
C GLY A 54 3.15 6.41 13.00
N VAL A 55 1.97 6.31 12.36
CA VAL A 55 0.84 7.22 12.62
C VAL A 55 -0.09 6.69 13.72
N PHE A 56 -0.43 5.40 13.69
CA PHE A 56 -1.50 4.88 14.57
C PHE A 56 -1.02 4.48 15.96
N VAL A 57 0.23 4.03 16.13
CA VAL A 57 0.75 3.71 17.47
C VAL A 57 0.72 4.92 18.40
N PRO A 58 1.28 6.10 18.06
CA PRO A 58 1.20 7.27 18.94
C PRO A 58 -0.23 7.80 19.10
N TYR A 59 -1.10 7.60 18.11
CA TYR A 59 -2.52 7.94 18.26
C TYR A 59 -3.22 7.06 19.29
N PHE A 60 -3.04 5.73 19.21
CA PHE A 60 -3.68 4.78 20.13
C PHE A 60 -3.20 4.93 21.57
N THR A 61 -1.95 5.33 21.80
CA THR A 61 -1.45 5.59 23.17
C THR A 61 -2.12 6.80 23.83
N THR A 62 -2.75 7.69 23.06
CA THR A 62 -3.51 8.83 23.61
C THR A 62 -4.95 8.49 24.00
N LEU A 63 -5.45 7.30 23.61
CA LEU A 63 -6.84 6.91 23.82
C LEU A 63 -7.02 6.10 25.10
N ASN A 64 -8.15 6.32 25.78
CA ASN A 64 -8.60 5.41 26.85
C ASN A 64 -9.27 4.16 26.24
N LEU A 65 -9.40 3.08 27.03
CA LEU A 65 -9.81 1.75 26.57
C LEU A 65 -11.14 1.74 25.79
N ALA A 66 -12.13 2.51 26.24
CA ALA A 66 -13.42 2.61 25.55
C ALA A 66 -13.28 3.22 24.14
N ASN A 67 -12.52 4.31 24.01
CA ASN A 67 -12.27 4.98 22.73
C ASN A 67 -11.41 4.11 21.81
N LEU A 68 -10.46 3.37 22.37
CA LEU A 68 -9.65 2.41 21.62
C LEU A 68 -10.55 1.33 20.98
N ILE A 69 -11.47 0.73 21.74
CA ILE A 69 -12.40 -0.28 21.22
C ILE A 69 -13.27 0.30 20.09
N VAL A 70 -13.86 1.48 20.30
CA VAL A 70 -14.69 2.15 19.27
C VAL A 70 -13.87 2.42 18.00
N THR A 71 -12.62 2.87 18.16
CA THR A 71 -11.71 3.14 17.05
C THR A 71 -11.39 1.86 16.27
N LEU A 72 -11.05 0.75 16.96
CA LEU A 72 -10.76 -0.53 16.33
C LEU A 72 -11.98 -1.09 15.56
N LEU A 73 -13.18 -0.96 16.13
CA LEU A 73 -14.41 -1.36 15.44
C LEU A 73 -14.66 -0.50 14.20
N THR A 74 -14.39 0.80 14.27
CA THR A 74 -14.52 1.71 13.13
C THR A 74 -13.56 1.33 12.00
N PHE A 75 -12.29 1.03 12.32
CA PHE A 75 -11.32 0.52 11.35
C PHE A 75 -11.79 -0.77 10.70
N LEU A 76 -12.29 -1.73 11.49
CA LEU A 76 -12.78 -3.00 10.98
C LEU A 76 -13.93 -2.82 9.97
N VAL A 77 -14.89 -1.95 10.31
CA VAL A 77 -16.02 -1.62 9.42
C VAL A 77 -15.53 -0.92 8.16
N MET A 78 -14.63 0.05 8.27
CA MET A 78 -14.07 0.73 7.10
C MET A 78 -13.31 -0.22 6.18
N ILE A 79 -12.47 -1.11 6.73
CA ILE A 79 -11.74 -2.12 5.95
C ILE A 79 -12.74 -3.01 5.21
N TYR A 80 -13.78 -3.50 5.89
CA TYR A 80 -14.81 -4.33 5.27
C TYR A 80 -15.50 -3.59 4.11
N LEU A 81 -15.92 -2.34 4.32
CA LEU A 81 -16.57 -1.53 3.29
C LEU A 81 -15.66 -1.24 2.11
N LEU A 82 -14.39 -0.95 2.35
CA LEU A 82 -13.39 -0.71 1.30
C LEU A 82 -13.14 -1.97 0.47
N VAL A 83 -12.92 -3.11 1.12
CA VAL A 83 -12.72 -4.39 0.44
C VAL A 83 -13.96 -4.79 -0.35
N PHE A 84 -15.15 -4.66 0.24
CA PHE A 84 -16.41 -4.95 -0.45
C PHE A 84 -16.61 -4.06 -1.67
N SER A 85 -16.35 -2.75 -1.53
CA SER A 85 -16.46 -1.80 -2.64
C SER A 85 -15.44 -2.10 -3.75
N ALA A 86 -14.19 -2.41 -3.39
CA ALA A 86 -13.15 -2.80 -4.33
C ALA A 86 -13.53 -4.09 -5.09
N GLN A 87 -14.08 -5.10 -4.40
CA GLN A 87 -14.57 -6.32 -5.03
C GLN A 87 -15.71 -6.06 -6.00
N LYS A 88 -16.68 -5.22 -5.62
CA LYS A 88 -17.80 -4.85 -6.51
C LYS A 88 -17.33 -4.07 -7.72
N LEU A 89 -16.38 -3.17 -7.53
CA LEU A 89 -15.80 -2.37 -8.61
C LEU A 89 -15.01 -3.24 -9.59
N ALA A 90 -14.24 -4.20 -9.08
CA ALA A 90 -13.47 -5.15 -9.90
C ALA A 90 -14.36 -6.12 -10.70
N GLN A 91 -15.59 -6.39 -10.25
CA GLN A 91 -16.56 -7.23 -10.97
C GLN A 91 -17.22 -6.51 -12.15
N VAL A 92 -17.06 -5.19 -12.29
CA VAL A 92 -17.58 -4.44 -13.45
C VAL A 92 -16.62 -4.65 -14.63
N PRO A 93 -17.04 -5.29 -15.74
CA PRO A 93 -16.13 -5.70 -16.83
C PRO A 93 -15.33 -4.53 -17.41
N SER A 94 -16.00 -3.40 -17.64
CA SER A 94 -15.38 -2.19 -18.18
C SER A 94 -14.33 -1.59 -17.23
N VAL A 95 -14.56 -1.68 -15.91
CA VAL A 95 -13.61 -1.17 -14.92
C VAL A 95 -12.44 -2.14 -14.79
N GLY A 96 -12.70 -3.45 -14.69
CA GLY A 96 -11.66 -4.48 -14.63
C GLY A 96 -10.67 -4.40 -15.79
N GLU A 97 -11.17 -4.33 -17.03
CA GLU A 97 -10.32 -4.23 -18.23
C GLU A 97 -9.53 -2.92 -18.30
N THR A 98 -10.15 -1.80 -17.92
CA THR A 98 -9.48 -0.50 -17.87
C THR A 98 -8.41 -0.49 -16.77
N LEU A 99 -8.73 -1.05 -15.60
CA LEU A 99 -7.79 -1.14 -14.49
C LEU A 99 -6.62 -2.04 -14.88
N GLU A 100 -6.85 -3.18 -15.51
CA GLU A 100 -5.77 -4.07 -15.97
C GLU A 100 -4.85 -3.38 -17.00
N LYS A 101 -5.43 -2.61 -17.93
CA LYS A 101 -4.66 -1.89 -18.96
C LYS A 101 -3.89 -0.70 -18.43
N TYR A 102 -4.44 0.04 -17.47
CA TYR A 102 -3.87 1.29 -16.96
C TYR A 102 -3.26 1.18 -15.56
N SER A 103 -3.42 0.05 -14.86
CA SER A 103 -2.93 -0.20 -13.49
C SER A 103 -1.46 0.14 -13.36
N ARG A 104 -0.64 -0.31 -14.32
CA ARG A 104 0.81 -0.02 -14.34
C ARG A 104 1.11 1.48 -14.29
N TRP A 105 0.44 2.26 -15.13
CA TRP A 105 0.63 3.72 -15.17
C TRP A 105 0.04 4.39 -13.93
N PHE A 106 -1.12 3.93 -13.47
CA PHE A 106 -1.78 4.46 -12.28
C PHE A 106 -0.92 4.26 -11.02
N ILE A 107 -0.43 3.02 -10.79
CA ILE A 107 0.45 2.69 -9.66
C ILE A 107 1.74 3.50 -9.72
N ALA A 108 2.36 3.61 -10.90
CA ALA A 108 3.59 4.39 -11.07
C ALA A 108 3.38 5.88 -10.73
N VAL A 109 2.29 6.49 -11.22
CA VAL A 109 1.97 7.90 -10.94
C VAL A 109 1.68 8.12 -9.46
N VAL A 110 0.88 7.25 -8.84
CA VAL A 110 0.53 7.35 -7.42
C VAL A 110 1.77 7.22 -6.54
N TYR A 111 2.64 6.25 -6.80
CA TYR A 111 3.86 6.07 -6.00
C TYR A 111 4.90 7.17 -6.21
N LEU A 112 5.10 7.65 -7.44
CA LEU A 112 5.98 8.79 -7.69
C LEU A 112 5.44 10.06 -7.04
N GLY A 113 4.13 10.31 -7.14
CA GLY A 113 3.45 11.45 -6.52
C GLY A 113 3.56 11.42 -4.99
N LEU A 114 3.21 10.30 -4.36
CA LEU A 114 3.32 10.12 -2.91
C LEU A 114 4.78 10.26 -2.43
N GLY A 115 5.73 9.65 -3.14
CA GLY A 115 7.12 9.73 -2.74
C GLY A 115 7.71 11.14 -2.87
N MET A 116 7.34 11.89 -3.91
CA MET A 116 7.68 13.31 -4.02
C MET A 116 7.03 14.13 -2.91
N TYR A 117 5.74 13.91 -2.63
CA TYR A 117 5.02 14.61 -1.58
C TYR A 117 5.67 14.42 -0.20
N ILE A 118 6.00 13.18 0.16
CA ILE A 118 6.67 12.84 1.43
C ILE A 118 8.06 13.51 1.52
N LEU A 119 8.81 13.59 0.41
CA LEU A 119 10.12 14.25 0.40
C LEU A 119 10.03 15.77 0.64
N ILE A 120 9.00 16.41 0.08
CA ILE A 120 8.74 17.84 0.24
C ILE A 120 8.27 18.13 1.68
N GLU A 121 7.27 17.40 2.17
CA GLU A 121 6.67 17.58 3.50
C GLU A 121 7.71 17.40 4.63
N ASN A 122 8.64 16.44 4.47
CA ASN A 122 9.68 16.18 5.48
C ASN A 122 10.92 17.10 5.37
N ASN A 123 10.91 18.14 4.52
CA ASN A 123 12.08 19.00 4.26
C ASN A 123 13.38 18.20 4.07
N SER A 124 13.32 17.00 3.46
CA SER A 124 14.49 16.12 3.36
C SER A 124 15.61 16.72 2.48
N PHE A 125 15.30 17.77 1.71
CA PHE A 125 16.28 18.52 0.94
C PHE A 125 17.19 19.41 1.81
N ASP A 126 16.71 19.93 2.95
CA ASP A 126 17.54 20.73 3.86
C ASP A 126 18.60 19.85 4.55
N MET A 127 18.29 18.58 4.80
CA MET A 127 19.22 17.63 5.44
C MET A 127 20.29 17.09 4.47
N LEU A 128 20.04 17.12 3.15
CA LEU A 128 20.99 16.70 2.11
C LEU A 128 21.91 17.84 1.63
N TRP A 129 21.53 19.10 1.84
CA TRP A 129 22.37 20.27 1.56
C TRP A 129 23.21 20.71 2.78
N ALA A 130 22.87 20.24 3.98
CA ALA A 130 23.59 20.53 5.23
C ALA A 130 24.73 19.53 5.57
N VAL A 131 25.03 18.59 4.67
CA VAL A 131 26.21 17.68 4.72
C VAL A 131 27.09 17.98 3.52
#